data_AF-Q31NK9-F1
#
_entry.id   AF-Q31NK9-F1
#
_cell.length_a   1.000
_cell.length_b   1.000
_cell.length_c   1.000
_cell.angle_alpha   90.00
_cell.angle_beta   90.00
_cell.angle_gamma   90.00
#
_symmetry.space_group_name_H-M   'P 1'
#
loop_
_entity.id
_entity.type
_entity.pdbx_description
1 polymer ?
#
loop_
_entity_poly.entity_id
_entity_poly.type
_entity_poly.pdbx_seq_one_letter_code
_entity_poly.pdbx_strand_id
1 'polypeptide(L)'
;MAVVGPWLTAEQRSKLDGSDDALFYEQPRFVTHVDDAFLKRLTQLYRERLQPNSQVLDLMSSWVSHLPEEMLFATVVGHGLNAQELDRNPRCDRWFVQNLNQQSALPELDSSFDAVLIAVSVQYLQQPEQVLAEVRRVLRPGGQLIISFSNRLFYSKAIAAWRDGSDAQRLALVQHYIRQTAGFSEPEVIAEVSPALGWQQWLGLGQDPFYAVLARAV
;
A
#
# COMPACT_ATOMS: atom_id res chain seq x y z
N MET A 1 15.85 -4.51 19.82
CA MET A 1 15.08 -3.60 18.95
C MET A 1 16.07 -2.62 18.35
N ALA A 2 16.26 -2.64 17.02
CA ALA A 2 17.08 -1.63 16.36
C ALA A 2 16.32 -0.30 16.44
N VAL A 3 16.97 0.74 16.96
CA VAL A 3 16.41 2.10 16.95
C VAL A 3 16.50 2.60 15.51
N VAL A 4 15.41 2.48 14.77
CA VAL A 4 15.28 3.04 13.43
C VAL A 4 15.12 4.55 13.60
N GLY A 5 16.12 5.33 13.19
CA GLY A 5 16.02 6.79 13.17
C GLY A 5 14.93 7.26 12.19
N PRO A 6 14.35 8.45 12.38
CA PRO A 6 13.24 8.92 11.55
C PRO A 6 13.67 9.09 10.10
N TRP A 7 13.02 8.37 9.17
CA TRP A 7 13.28 8.49 7.72
C TRP A 7 12.72 9.79 7.13
N LEU A 8 11.72 10.36 7.80
CA LEU A 8 11.06 11.61 7.45
C LEU A 8 11.27 12.65 8.55
N THR A 9 11.50 13.90 8.16
CA THR A 9 11.40 15.03 9.10
C THR A 9 9.95 15.19 9.61
N ALA A 10 9.77 15.96 10.69
CA ALA A 10 8.44 16.27 11.22
C ALA A 10 7.55 16.96 10.16
N GLU A 11 8.13 17.84 9.35
CA GLU A 11 7.45 18.52 8.25
C GLU A 11 7.06 17.54 7.13
N GLN A 12 8.00 16.68 6.72
CA GLN A 12 7.77 15.69 5.65
C GLN A 12 6.63 14.71 5.96
N ARG A 13 6.45 14.33 7.23
CA ARG A 13 5.36 13.44 7.68
C ARG A 13 4.05 14.16 8.02
N SER A 14 3.99 15.49 7.86
CA SER A 14 2.79 16.27 8.18
C SER A 14 1.71 16.16 7.10
N LYS A 15 0.45 16.21 7.54
CA LYS A 15 -0.74 16.29 6.68
C LYS A 15 -1.29 17.71 6.71
N LEU A 16 -1.97 18.16 5.65
CA LEU A 16 -2.70 19.44 5.70
C LEU A 16 -3.88 19.34 6.65
N ASP A 17 -4.60 18.21 6.59
CA ASP A 17 -5.59 17.82 7.59
C ASP A 17 -4.98 16.82 8.58
N GLY A 18 -4.52 17.37 9.70
CA GLY A 18 -3.95 16.63 10.82
C GLY A 18 -4.99 16.04 11.79
N SER A 19 -6.29 16.15 11.50
CA SER A 19 -7.31 15.45 12.28
C SER A 19 -7.15 13.93 12.18
N ASP A 20 -7.73 13.20 13.12
CA ASP A 20 -7.70 11.74 13.13
C ASP A 20 -8.22 11.19 11.79
N ASP A 21 -7.44 10.29 11.18
CA ASP A 21 -7.81 9.64 9.93
C ASP A 21 -9.13 8.87 10.08
N ALA A 22 -9.44 8.35 11.27
CA ALA A 22 -10.70 7.65 11.54
C ALA A 22 -11.93 8.53 11.24
N LEU A 23 -11.86 9.85 11.46
CA LEU A 23 -12.94 10.77 11.12
C LEU A 23 -13.11 10.91 9.60
N PHE A 24 -12.01 10.95 8.85
CA PHE A 24 -12.04 11.04 7.38
C PHE A 24 -12.60 9.77 6.73
N TYR A 25 -12.33 8.61 7.33
CA TYR A 25 -12.76 7.29 6.86
C TYR A 25 -14.03 6.76 7.52
N GLU A 26 -14.73 7.56 8.34
CA GLU A 26 -15.97 7.14 9.01
C GLU A 26 -17.07 6.75 8.01
N GLN A 27 -17.25 7.56 6.96
CA GLN A 27 -18.20 7.27 5.89
C GLN A 27 -17.58 6.32 4.86
N PRO A 28 -18.21 5.15 4.60
CA PRO A 28 -17.67 4.17 3.66
C PRO A 28 -17.70 4.70 2.23
N ARG A 29 -16.72 4.28 1.43
CA ARG A 29 -16.56 4.62 0.03
C ARG A 29 -16.51 3.36 -0.81
N PHE A 30 -17.64 3.01 -1.43
CA PHE A 30 -17.75 1.86 -2.33
C PHE A 30 -17.36 2.22 -3.78
N VAL A 31 -16.18 2.80 -3.93
CA VAL A 31 -15.61 3.19 -5.24
C VAL A 31 -14.13 2.83 -5.29
N THR A 32 -13.58 2.71 -6.50
CA THR A 32 -12.14 2.65 -6.72
C THR A 32 -11.61 4.05 -7.03
N HIS A 33 -10.39 4.35 -6.57
CA HIS A 33 -9.79 5.68 -6.69
C HIS A 33 -8.80 5.83 -7.85
N VAL A 34 -8.65 4.76 -8.63
CA VAL A 34 -7.78 4.64 -9.80
C VAL A 34 -8.57 4.01 -10.95
N ASP A 35 -8.11 4.23 -12.18
CA ASP A 35 -8.77 3.72 -13.38
C ASP A 35 -8.67 2.20 -13.58
N ASP A 36 -9.47 1.68 -14.51
CA ASP A 36 -9.51 0.25 -14.83
C ASP A 36 -8.19 -0.30 -15.36
N ALA A 37 -7.36 0.53 -16.02
CA ALA A 37 -6.08 0.10 -16.58
C ALA A 37 -5.10 -0.18 -15.44
N PHE A 38 -5.04 0.70 -14.45
CA PHE A 38 -4.28 0.50 -13.22
C PHE A 38 -4.73 -0.78 -12.50
N LEU A 39 -6.05 -0.96 -12.31
CA LEU A 39 -6.58 -2.13 -11.59
C LEU A 39 -6.28 -3.44 -12.31
N LYS A 40 -6.40 -3.48 -13.64
CA LYS A 40 -6.02 -4.65 -14.44
C LYS A 40 -4.54 -4.96 -14.29
N ARG A 41 -3.68 -3.93 -14.33
CA ARG A 41 -2.24 -4.11 -14.17
C ARG A 41 -1.87 -4.59 -12.77
N LEU A 42 -2.53 -4.06 -11.74
CA LEU A 42 -2.36 -4.50 -10.35
C LEU A 42 -2.73 -5.98 -10.19
N THR A 43 -3.90 -6.38 -10.69
CA THR A 43 -4.36 -7.77 -10.65
C THR A 43 -3.37 -8.69 -11.37
N GLN A 44 -2.85 -8.25 -12.52
CA GLN A 44 -1.83 -8.99 -13.26
C GLN A 44 -0.52 -9.11 -12.48
N LEU A 45 -0.07 -8.05 -11.79
CA LEU A 45 1.10 -8.12 -10.93
C LEU A 45 0.91 -9.15 -9.82
N TYR A 46 -0.25 -9.16 -9.17
CA TYR A 46 -0.55 -10.15 -8.13
C TYR A 46 -0.56 -11.57 -8.69
N ARG A 47 -1.11 -11.78 -9.89
CA ARG A 47 -1.05 -13.08 -10.59
C ARG A 47 0.38 -13.55 -10.86
N GLU A 48 1.29 -12.65 -11.21
CA GLU A 48 2.69 -12.95 -11.51
C GLU A 48 3.52 -13.28 -10.27
N ARG A 49 3.13 -12.75 -9.11
CA ARG A 49 4.00 -12.67 -7.93
C ARG A 49 3.51 -13.50 -6.76
N LEU A 50 2.20 -13.60 -6.57
CA LEU A 50 1.59 -14.38 -5.50
C LEU A 50 1.50 -15.86 -5.88
N GLN A 51 1.39 -16.71 -4.86
CA GLN A 51 1.23 -18.15 -5.00
C GLN A 51 -0.14 -18.58 -4.47
N PRO A 52 -0.82 -19.54 -5.12
CA PRO A 52 -2.00 -20.17 -4.53
C PRO A 52 -1.70 -20.77 -3.15
N ASN A 53 -2.73 -20.92 -2.33
CA ASN A 53 -2.64 -21.46 -0.95
C ASN A 53 -1.68 -20.68 -0.04
N SER A 54 -1.37 -19.42 -0.35
CA SER A 54 -0.58 -18.55 0.52
C SER A 54 -1.43 -17.81 1.55
N GLN A 55 -0.81 -17.36 2.63
CA GLN A 55 -1.38 -16.42 3.62
C GLN A 55 -1.02 -14.99 3.23
N VAL A 56 -2.03 -14.16 2.98
CA VAL A 56 -1.89 -12.78 2.50
C VAL A 56 -2.44 -11.80 3.53
N LEU A 57 -1.68 -10.75 3.82
CA LEU A 57 -2.14 -9.59 4.57
C LEU A 57 -2.30 -8.39 3.62
N ASP A 58 -3.51 -7.90 3.47
CA ASP A 58 -3.85 -6.74 2.65
C ASP A 58 -4.03 -5.50 3.54
N LEU A 59 -2.98 -4.66 3.60
CA LEU A 59 -2.94 -3.49 4.46
C LEU A 59 -3.52 -2.26 3.78
N MET A 60 -4.34 -1.52 4.53
CA MET A 60 -5.08 -0.35 4.01
C MET A 60 -5.97 -0.79 2.83
N SER A 61 -6.47 -2.00 2.96
CA SER A 61 -7.54 -2.55 2.15
C SER A 61 -8.82 -1.76 2.38
N SER A 62 -9.76 -1.98 1.48
CA SER A 62 -11.09 -1.41 1.51
C SER A 62 -12.07 -2.56 1.26
N TRP A 63 -13.14 -2.30 0.53
CA TRP A 63 -14.13 -3.29 0.12
C TRP A 63 -13.68 -4.18 -1.05
N VAL A 64 -12.45 -3.99 -1.57
CA VAL A 64 -11.88 -4.78 -2.67
C VAL A 64 -10.36 -4.88 -2.56
N SER A 65 -9.81 -6.08 -2.71
CA SER A 65 -8.36 -6.36 -2.64
C SER A 65 -7.65 -6.47 -4.00
N HIS A 66 -8.40 -6.45 -5.11
CA HIS A 66 -7.87 -6.61 -6.48
C HIS A 66 -7.06 -7.90 -6.72
N LEU A 67 -7.28 -8.92 -5.89
CA LEU A 67 -6.68 -10.24 -6.05
C LEU A 67 -7.23 -10.94 -7.30
N PRO A 68 -6.43 -11.76 -8.00
CA PRO A 68 -6.91 -12.56 -9.13
C PRO A 68 -8.08 -13.46 -8.72
N GLU A 69 -9.19 -13.41 -9.47
CA GLU A 69 -10.41 -14.15 -9.15
C GLU A 69 -10.17 -15.66 -9.12
N GLU A 70 -9.33 -16.15 -10.04
CA GLU A 70 -9.00 -17.56 -10.20
C GLU A 70 -8.00 -18.10 -9.17
N MET A 71 -7.36 -17.24 -8.39
CA MET A 71 -6.36 -17.64 -7.40
C MET A 71 -7.01 -17.81 -6.02
N LEU A 72 -6.91 -19.03 -5.48
CA LEU A 72 -7.33 -19.37 -4.12
C LEU A 72 -6.16 -19.23 -3.16
N PHE A 73 -6.40 -18.55 -2.04
CA PHE A 73 -5.45 -18.34 -0.96
C PHE A 73 -5.83 -19.19 0.24
N ALA A 74 -4.86 -19.51 1.10
CA ALA A 74 -5.14 -20.24 2.34
C ALA A 74 -5.86 -19.33 3.35
N THR A 75 -5.46 -18.06 3.41
CA THR A 75 -6.13 -17.02 4.19
C THR A 75 -5.78 -15.65 3.62
N VAL A 76 -6.76 -14.76 3.53
CA VAL A 76 -6.58 -13.34 3.25
C VAL A 76 -7.09 -12.55 4.45
N VAL A 77 -6.19 -11.75 5.02
CA VAL A 77 -6.48 -10.87 6.14
C VAL A 77 -6.53 -9.44 5.65
N GLY A 78 -7.69 -8.79 5.78
CA GLY A 78 -7.84 -7.38 5.45
C GLY A 78 -7.54 -6.47 6.62
N HIS A 79 -6.96 -5.31 6.35
CA HIS A 79 -6.79 -4.24 7.33
C HIS A 79 -7.21 -2.90 6.73
N GLY A 80 -7.95 -2.09 7.47
CA GLY A 80 -8.37 -0.77 7.01
C GLY A 80 -8.87 0.12 8.14
N LEU A 81 -9.51 1.24 7.77
CA LEU A 81 -10.06 2.21 8.72
C LEU A 81 -11.59 2.21 8.80
N ASN A 82 -12.26 1.49 7.89
CA ASN A 82 -13.71 1.42 7.84
C ASN A 82 -14.19 -0.05 7.90
N ALA A 83 -14.89 -0.40 8.98
CA ALA A 83 -15.42 -1.76 9.17
C ALA A 83 -16.45 -2.16 8.10
N GLN A 84 -17.27 -1.22 7.60
CA GLN A 84 -18.30 -1.52 6.60
C GLN A 84 -17.68 -1.78 5.22
N GLU A 85 -16.56 -1.13 4.89
CA GLU A 85 -15.79 -1.45 3.70
C GLU A 85 -15.20 -2.86 3.81
N LEU A 86 -14.52 -3.16 4.92
CA LEU A 86 -13.88 -4.46 5.14
C LEU A 86 -14.89 -5.62 5.17
N ASP A 87 -16.06 -5.43 5.79
CA ASP A 87 -17.13 -6.43 5.83
C ASP A 87 -17.70 -6.75 4.43
N ARG A 88 -17.63 -5.79 3.50
CA ARG A 88 -18.04 -6.00 2.10
C ARG A 88 -16.94 -6.56 1.21
N ASN A 89 -15.72 -6.74 1.71
CA ASN A 89 -14.65 -7.29 0.90
C ASN A 89 -14.79 -8.82 0.79
N PRO A 90 -15.22 -9.36 -0.37
CA PRO A 90 -15.50 -10.78 -0.50
C PRO A 90 -14.22 -11.63 -0.51
N ARG A 91 -13.04 -11.00 -0.57
CA ARG A 91 -11.76 -11.69 -0.57
C ARG A 91 -11.23 -11.94 0.83
N CYS A 92 -11.68 -11.22 1.85
CA CYS A 92 -11.15 -11.34 3.21
C CYS A 92 -11.82 -12.49 3.97
N ASP A 93 -11.02 -13.39 4.54
CA ASP A 93 -11.49 -14.41 5.48
C ASP A 93 -11.69 -13.83 6.88
N ARG A 94 -10.88 -12.82 7.22
CA ARG A 94 -11.03 -12.00 8.42
C ARG A 94 -10.43 -10.61 8.19
N TRP A 95 -10.78 -9.67 9.05
CA TRP A 95 -10.24 -8.32 8.98
C TRP A 95 -10.11 -7.66 10.36
N PHE A 96 -9.32 -6.59 10.43
CA PHE A 96 -9.23 -5.74 11.61
C PHE A 96 -9.16 -4.25 11.23
N VAL A 97 -9.70 -3.40 12.10
CA VAL A 97 -9.65 -1.94 11.96
C VAL A 97 -8.58 -1.38 12.86
N GLN A 98 -7.64 -0.62 12.29
CA GLN A 98 -6.56 0.00 13.04
C GLN A 98 -6.02 1.24 12.33
N ASN A 99 -5.78 2.30 13.09
CA ASN A 99 -5.08 3.48 12.57
C ASN A 99 -3.57 3.31 12.73
N LEU A 100 -2.88 2.92 11.65
CA LEU A 100 -1.43 2.72 11.65
C LEU A 100 -0.60 3.97 11.95
N ASN A 101 -1.20 5.17 11.79
CA ASN A 101 -0.56 6.43 12.16
C ASN A 101 -0.64 6.73 13.67
N GLN A 102 -1.51 6.02 14.41
CA GLN A 102 -1.64 6.12 15.88
C GLN A 102 -1.01 4.90 16.58
N GLN A 103 -1.24 3.70 16.04
CA GLN A 103 -0.71 2.44 16.54
C GLN A 103 -0.16 1.66 15.35
N SER A 104 1.16 1.61 15.18
CA SER A 104 1.76 0.91 14.04
C SER A 104 1.94 -0.60 14.26
N ALA A 105 1.93 -1.07 15.51
CA ALA A 105 2.10 -2.48 15.87
C ALA A 105 0.92 -3.32 15.37
N LEU A 106 1.19 -4.28 14.48
CA LEU A 106 0.18 -5.14 13.89
C LEU A 106 -0.23 -6.25 14.88
N PRO A 107 -1.53 -6.56 15.04
CA PRO A 107 -2.06 -7.59 15.93
C PRO A 107 -1.89 -9.00 15.33
N GLU A 108 -0.76 -9.24 14.71
CA GLU A 108 -0.43 -10.44 13.94
C GLU A 108 0.85 -11.06 14.48
N LEU A 109 0.98 -12.39 14.31
CA LEU A 109 2.14 -13.13 14.77
C LEU A 109 3.36 -12.88 13.85
N ASP A 110 4.55 -13.10 14.39
CA ASP A 110 5.77 -13.10 13.61
C ASP A 110 5.72 -14.20 12.54
N SER A 111 6.21 -13.90 11.33
CA SER A 111 6.33 -14.89 10.25
C SER A 111 5.03 -15.68 9.94
N SER A 112 3.88 -15.00 9.96
CA SER A 112 2.56 -15.59 9.68
C SER A 112 2.11 -15.43 8.23
N PHE A 113 2.71 -14.52 7.45
CA PHE A 113 2.28 -14.24 6.08
C PHE A 113 3.35 -14.56 5.04
N ASP A 114 2.90 -15.06 3.88
CA ASP A 114 3.73 -15.24 2.70
C ASP A 114 3.78 -13.97 1.85
N ALA A 115 2.74 -13.12 1.94
CA ALA A 115 2.72 -11.84 1.26
C ALA A 115 2.02 -10.73 2.07
N VAL A 116 2.52 -9.51 1.93
CA VAL A 116 1.88 -8.28 2.42
C VAL A 116 1.69 -7.33 1.25
N LEU A 117 0.46 -6.81 1.11
CA LEU A 117 0.06 -5.92 0.03
C LEU A 117 -0.26 -4.53 0.60
N ILE A 118 0.18 -3.49 -0.09
CA ILE A 118 -0.21 -2.10 0.17
C ILE A 118 -0.57 -1.46 -1.18
N ALA A 119 -1.87 -1.44 -1.50
CA ALA A 119 -2.36 -0.84 -2.72
C ALA A 119 -2.84 0.60 -2.48
N VAL A 120 -2.28 1.54 -3.24
CA VAL A 120 -2.71 2.95 -3.35
C VAL A 120 -2.88 3.66 -2.00
N SER A 121 -2.04 3.31 -1.00
CA SER A 121 -2.21 3.81 0.37
C SER A 121 -0.94 4.22 1.10
N VAL A 122 0.26 3.87 0.60
CA VAL A 122 1.54 4.20 1.26
C VAL A 122 1.73 5.72 1.47
N GLN A 123 1.11 6.54 0.63
CA GLN A 123 1.17 8.01 0.68
C GLN A 123 0.58 8.65 1.95
N TYR A 124 -0.13 7.87 2.77
CA TYR A 124 -0.80 8.37 3.99
C TYR A 124 -0.06 8.02 5.28
N LEU A 125 1.03 7.24 5.20
CA LEU A 125 1.77 6.79 6.39
C LEU A 125 2.70 7.89 6.92
N GLN A 126 2.48 8.31 8.16
CA GLN A 126 3.32 9.28 8.87
C GLN A 126 4.51 8.64 9.57
N GLN A 127 4.45 7.33 9.81
CA GLN A 127 5.48 6.52 10.47
C GLN A 127 5.85 5.29 9.61
N PRO A 128 6.26 5.46 8.34
CA PRO A 128 6.59 4.34 7.47
C PRO A 128 7.66 3.42 8.08
N GLU A 129 8.59 3.98 8.86
CA GLU A 129 9.61 3.22 9.58
C GLU A 129 9.06 2.16 10.53
N GLN A 130 7.98 2.48 11.24
CA GLN A 130 7.36 1.57 12.20
C GLN A 130 6.48 0.53 11.49
N VAL A 131 5.73 0.98 10.47
CA VAL A 131 4.85 0.10 9.69
C VAL A 131 5.67 -0.92 8.91
N LEU A 132 6.74 -0.52 8.21
CA LEU A 132 7.54 -1.47 7.43
C LEU A 132 8.33 -2.43 8.33
N ALA A 133 8.72 -2.02 9.54
CA ALA A 133 9.30 -2.93 10.52
C ALA A 133 8.30 -4.02 10.94
N GLU A 134 7.03 -3.67 11.14
CA GLU A 134 5.97 -4.64 11.44
C GLU A 134 5.63 -5.52 10.24
N VAL A 135 5.58 -4.95 9.02
CA VAL A 135 5.45 -5.73 7.77
C VAL A 135 6.57 -6.76 7.67
N ARG A 136 7.82 -6.36 7.96
CA ARG A 136 8.94 -7.29 7.98
C ARG A 136 8.79 -8.35 9.06
N ARG A 137 8.31 -8.00 10.26
CA ARG A 137 8.09 -8.95 11.37
C ARG A 137 7.08 -10.03 11.02
N VAL A 138 5.95 -9.65 10.41
CA VAL A 138 4.85 -10.59 10.11
C VAL A 138 5.12 -11.42 8.84
N LEU A 139 6.00 -10.98 7.96
CA LEU A 139 6.42 -11.76 6.79
C LEU A 139 7.35 -12.92 7.18
N ARG A 140 7.07 -14.10 6.60
CA ARG A 140 7.98 -15.26 6.64
C ARG A 140 9.29 -14.96 5.91
N PRO A 141 10.40 -15.64 6.24
CA PRO A 141 11.58 -15.66 5.38
C PRO A 141 11.20 -16.04 3.94
N GLY A 142 11.61 -15.24 2.96
CA GLY A 142 11.24 -15.36 1.56
C GLY A 142 9.89 -14.76 1.17
N GLY A 143 9.07 -14.35 2.14
CA GLY A 143 7.77 -13.71 1.92
C GLY A 143 7.88 -12.36 1.21
N GLN A 144 6.82 -11.96 0.51
CA GLN A 144 6.85 -10.84 -0.41
C GLN A 144 6.10 -9.60 0.10
N LEU A 145 6.74 -8.44 0.03
CA LEU A 145 6.08 -7.15 0.13
C LEU A 145 5.81 -6.60 -1.27
N ILE A 146 4.57 -6.16 -1.53
CA ILE A 146 4.19 -5.44 -2.76
C ILE A 146 3.53 -4.13 -2.37
N ILE A 147 4.18 -3.00 -2.70
CA ILE A 147 3.61 -1.66 -2.55
C ILE A 147 3.30 -1.13 -3.94
N SER A 148 2.03 -0.85 -4.25
CA SER A 148 1.62 -0.27 -5.52
C SER A 148 0.94 1.09 -5.32
N PHE A 149 1.13 2.02 -6.25
CA PHE A 149 0.54 3.35 -6.18
C PHE A 149 0.45 4.01 -7.55
N SER A 150 -0.42 5.02 -7.64
CA SER A 150 -0.52 5.94 -8.77
C SER A 150 -0.24 7.38 -8.31
N ASN A 151 -0.55 8.36 -9.14
CA ASN A 151 -0.53 9.78 -8.80
C ASN A 151 -1.86 10.28 -8.18
N ARG A 152 -2.86 9.40 -8.02
CA ARG A 152 -4.13 9.70 -7.34
C ARG A 152 -3.95 9.70 -5.82
N LEU A 153 -4.51 10.70 -5.15
CA LEU A 153 -4.49 10.79 -3.69
C LEU A 153 -5.60 11.68 -3.12
N PHE A 154 -5.91 11.50 -1.84
CA PHE A 154 -6.60 12.51 -1.03
C PHE A 154 -5.59 13.56 -0.58
N TYR A 155 -5.56 14.71 -1.28
CA TYR A 155 -4.53 15.73 -1.09
C TYR A 155 -4.38 16.21 0.35
N SER A 156 -5.47 16.39 1.09
CA SER A 156 -5.42 16.84 2.49
C SER A 156 -4.83 15.81 3.45
N LYS A 157 -4.97 14.51 3.16
CA LYS A 157 -4.54 13.41 4.02
C LYS A 157 -3.18 12.82 3.66
N ALA A 158 -2.67 13.05 2.44
CA ALA A 158 -1.32 12.62 2.08
C ALA A 158 -0.27 13.42 2.84
N ILE A 159 0.85 12.78 3.18
CA ILE A 159 1.97 13.44 3.85
C ILE A 159 2.69 14.44 2.93
N ALA A 160 3.34 15.46 3.49
CA ALA A 160 4.04 16.49 2.72
C ALA A 160 5.08 15.91 1.74
N ALA A 161 5.87 14.93 2.20
CA ALA A 161 6.84 14.24 1.35
C ALA A 161 6.24 13.64 0.07
N TRP A 162 4.96 13.24 0.11
CA TRP A 162 4.27 12.71 -1.06
C TRP A 162 3.65 13.82 -1.93
N ARG A 163 3.02 14.81 -1.30
CA ARG A 163 2.38 15.94 -2.00
C ARG A 163 3.39 16.75 -2.80
N ASP A 164 4.54 17.02 -2.20
CA ASP A 164 5.56 17.90 -2.75
C ASP A 164 6.52 17.16 -3.70
N GLY A 165 6.43 15.82 -3.75
CA GLY A 165 7.23 14.97 -4.63
C GLY A 165 6.63 14.80 -6.02
N SER A 166 7.48 14.80 -7.04
CA SER A 166 7.17 14.25 -8.37
C SER A 166 7.02 12.72 -8.32
N ASP A 167 6.47 12.12 -9.39
CA ASP A 167 6.31 10.65 -9.45
C ASP A 167 7.64 9.90 -9.29
N ALA A 168 8.73 10.42 -9.85
CA ALA A 168 10.07 9.88 -9.67
C ALA A 168 10.55 9.97 -8.21
N GLN A 169 10.24 11.08 -7.52
CA GLN A 169 10.57 11.25 -6.10
C GLN A 169 9.75 10.34 -5.20
N ARG A 170 8.45 10.15 -5.50
CA ARG A 170 7.57 9.17 -4.79
C ARG A 170 8.10 7.75 -4.95
N LEU A 171 8.52 7.38 -6.15
CA LEU A 171 9.11 6.07 -6.41
C LEU A 171 10.45 5.87 -5.68
N ALA A 172 11.31 6.89 -5.67
CA ALA A 172 12.55 6.87 -4.91
C ALA A 172 12.29 6.78 -3.38
N LEU A 173 11.25 7.45 -2.90
CA LEU A 173 10.85 7.46 -1.49
C LEU A 173 10.42 6.06 -1.01
N VAL A 174 9.59 5.36 -1.78
CA VAL A 174 9.17 3.99 -1.43
C VAL A 174 10.35 3.01 -1.48
N GLN A 175 11.24 3.12 -2.48
CA GLN A 175 12.47 2.34 -2.50
C GLN A 175 13.35 2.63 -1.27
N HIS A 176 13.45 3.90 -0.86
CA HIS A 176 14.21 4.29 0.33
C HIS A 176 13.64 3.63 1.59
N TYR A 177 12.32 3.64 1.78
CA TYR A 177 11.69 2.98 2.92
C TYR A 177 12.04 1.49 2.99
N ILE A 178 11.97 0.77 1.87
CA ILE A 178 12.33 -0.65 1.82
C ILE A 178 13.81 -0.84 2.13
N ARG A 179 14.72 -0.08 1.51
CA ARG A 179 16.18 -0.20 1.75
C ARG A 179 16.58 0.10 3.19
N GLN A 180 15.89 1.02 3.85
CA GLN A 180 16.16 1.37 5.25
C GLN A 180 15.58 0.34 6.25
N THR A 181 14.67 -0.51 5.81
CA THR A 181 14.11 -1.56 6.66
C THR A 181 15.04 -2.77 6.63
N ALA A 182 15.63 -3.09 7.79
CA ALA A 182 16.47 -4.27 7.90
C ALA A 182 15.70 -5.56 7.58
N GLY A 183 16.34 -6.47 6.85
CA GLY A 183 15.75 -7.76 6.51
C GLY A 183 14.87 -7.75 5.25
N PHE A 184 14.86 -6.69 4.45
CA PHE A 184 14.37 -6.78 3.07
C PHE A 184 15.51 -6.92 2.06
N SER A 185 15.23 -7.59 0.95
CA SER A 185 16.08 -7.58 -0.25
C SER A 185 16.14 -6.19 -0.88
N GLU A 186 17.07 -5.99 -1.81
CA GLU A 186 17.06 -4.81 -2.69
C GLU A 186 15.68 -4.68 -3.39
N PRO A 187 15.06 -3.49 -3.41
CA PRO A 187 13.76 -3.31 -4.02
C PRO A 187 13.79 -3.51 -5.54
N GLU A 188 12.84 -4.31 -6.03
CA GLU A 188 12.48 -4.37 -7.44
C GLU A 188 11.46 -3.28 -7.76
N VAL A 189 11.59 -2.64 -8.92
CA VAL A 189 10.76 -1.50 -9.34
C VAL A 189 10.05 -1.81 -10.64
N ILE A 190 8.75 -1.55 -10.68
CA ILE A 190 7.92 -1.52 -11.89
C ILE A 190 7.37 -0.10 -12.03
N ALA A 191 7.60 0.53 -13.18
CA ALA A 191 7.12 1.87 -13.49
C ALA A 191 6.60 1.91 -14.93
N GLU A 192 5.29 2.05 -15.08
CA GLU A 192 4.59 2.04 -16.35
C GLU A 192 3.79 3.35 -16.46
N VAL A 193 4.29 4.27 -17.28
CA VAL A 193 3.65 5.56 -17.53
C VAL A 193 3.11 5.52 -18.95
N SER A 194 1.79 5.54 -19.12
CA SER A 194 1.18 5.71 -20.43
C SER A 194 1.42 7.16 -20.90
N PRO A 195 2.15 7.38 -22.00
CA PRO A 195 2.29 8.73 -22.53
C PRO A 195 0.95 9.13 -23.15
N ALA A 196 0.21 10.01 -22.47
CA ALA A 196 -0.90 10.69 -23.12
C ALA A 196 -0.32 11.53 -24.27
N LEU A 197 -0.86 11.40 -25.49
CA LEU A 197 -0.57 12.36 -26.55
C LEU A 197 -1.01 13.74 -26.06
N GLY A 198 -0.25 14.81 -26.34
CA GLY A 198 -0.46 16.12 -25.71
C GLY A 198 -1.92 16.59 -25.66
N TRP A 199 -2.69 16.41 -26.73
CA TRP A 199 -4.11 16.78 -26.76
C TRP A 199 -5.01 15.92 -25.86
N GLN A 200 -4.69 14.64 -25.63
CA GLN A 200 -5.41 13.76 -24.71
C GLN A 200 -5.20 14.19 -23.26
N GLN A 201 -4.00 14.66 -22.92
CA GLN A 201 -3.70 15.17 -21.59
C GLN A 201 -4.47 16.47 -21.31
N TRP A 202 -4.66 17.33 -22.33
CA TRP A 202 -5.49 18.53 -22.24
C TRP A 202 -6.99 18.23 -22.08
N LEU A 203 -7.46 17.09 -22.58
CA LEU A 203 -8.82 16.61 -22.41
C LEU A 203 -9.03 15.77 -21.13
N GLY A 204 -7.98 15.57 -20.32
CA GLY A 204 -8.04 14.71 -19.13
C GLY A 204 -8.22 13.23 -19.44
N LEU A 205 -7.90 12.78 -20.66
CA LEU A 205 -8.02 11.40 -21.13
C LEU A 205 -6.75 10.55 -20.88
N GLY A 206 -5.91 10.97 -19.93
CA GLY A 206 -4.72 10.21 -19.54
C GLY A 206 -5.08 9.03 -18.65
N GLN A 207 -4.38 7.90 -18.83
CA GLN A 207 -4.47 6.77 -17.91
C GLN A 207 -3.64 7.05 -16.65
N ASP A 208 -4.09 6.53 -15.53
CA ASP A 208 -3.37 6.59 -14.28
C ASP A 208 -2.04 5.82 -14.40
N PRO A 209 -0.88 6.41 -14.05
CA PRO A 209 0.38 5.71 -14.11
C PRO A 209 0.41 4.56 -13.08
N PHE A 210 1.11 3.48 -13.42
CA PHE A 210 1.27 2.33 -12.54
C PHE A 210 2.70 2.26 -12.01
N TYR A 211 2.83 2.34 -10.68
CA TYR A 211 4.09 2.10 -9.99
C TYR A 211 3.93 0.95 -9.00
N ALA A 212 4.95 0.10 -8.91
CA ALA A 212 5.08 -0.86 -7.83
C ALA A 212 6.53 -0.98 -7.38
N VAL A 213 6.73 -1.15 -6.08
CA VAL A 213 8.01 -1.49 -5.47
C VAL A 213 7.83 -2.76 -4.65
N LEU A 214 8.67 -3.76 -4.93
CA LEU A 214 8.57 -5.08 -4.35
C LEU A 214 9.86 -5.45 -3.63
N ALA A 215 9.76 -6.23 -2.56
CA ALA A 215 10.92 -6.82 -1.90
C ALA A 215 10.56 -8.16 -1.25
N ARG A 216 11.59 -8.97 -0.97
CA ARG A 216 11.46 -10.20 -0.19
C ARG A 216 12.03 -10.02 1.20
N ALA A 217 11.39 -10.61 2.20
CA ALA A 217 11.96 -10.74 3.53
C ALA A 217 13.15 -11.72 3.48
N VAL A 218 14.34 -11.27 3.92
CA VAL A 218 15.60 -12.04 3.98
C VAL A 218 16.03 -12.28 5.42
#